data_AF-A0A699YGC6-F1
#
_entry.id   AF-A0A699YGC6-F1
#
_cell.length_a   1.000
_cell.length_b   1.000
_cell.length_c   1.000
_cell.angle_alpha   90.00
_cell.angle_beta   90.00
_cell.angle_gamma   90.00
#
_symmetry.space_group_name_H-M   'P 1'
#
loop_
_entity.id
_entity.type
_entity.pdbx_description
1 polymer ?
#
loop_
_entity_poly.entity_id
_entity_poly.type
_entity_poly.pdbx_seq_one_letter_code
_entity_poly.pdbx_strand_id
1 'polypeptide(L)'
;MLASAGNYLSDQESDQVLDRARSVLDGCVARWPDHAGLLHYVTHAYDFPDPAIAAQGLSAGLHLSEVAPAACHAQHMKSHLFLELGNWSQVRGGSVAYLGLGLSWCHRNDLGHAAGVGGMGMSQGF
;
A
#
# COMPACT_ATOMS: atom_id res chain seq x y z
N MET A 1 27.78 1.76 1.93
CA MET A 1 26.92 2.22 3.04
C MET A 1 26.20 3.47 2.57
N LEU A 2 24.87 3.48 2.64
CA LEU A 2 24.07 4.68 2.36
C LEU A 2 24.25 5.66 3.52
N ALA A 3 25.37 6.39 3.53
CA ALA A 3 25.49 7.64 4.27
C ALA A 3 24.69 8.70 3.50
N SER A 4 23.37 8.56 3.55
CA SER A 4 22.41 9.45 2.92
C SER A 4 21.83 10.32 4.02
N ALA A 5 22.06 11.63 3.92
CA ALA A 5 21.54 12.84 4.60
C ALA A 5 20.39 12.85 5.66
N GLY A 6 19.90 11.74 6.19
CA GLY A 6 18.93 11.68 7.27
C GLY A 6 19.52 10.94 8.47
N ASN A 7 19.14 11.32 9.68
CA ASN A 7 19.39 10.52 10.89
C ASN A 7 18.59 9.21 10.82
N TYR A 8 18.96 8.31 9.90
CA TYR A 8 18.37 7.00 9.75
C TYR A 8 18.87 6.10 10.88
N LEU A 9 17.96 5.29 11.41
CA LEU A 9 18.28 4.31 12.43
C LEU A 9 19.17 3.21 11.84
N SER A 10 19.99 2.58 12.68
CA SER A 10 20.59 1.29 12.30
C SER A 10 19.50 0.25 12.06
N ASP A 11 19.80 -0.82 11.32
CA ASP A 11 18.85 -1.90 11.05
C ASP A 11 18.18 -2.41 12.34
N GLN A 12 18.97 -2.64 13.39
CA GLN A 12 18.48 -3.10 14.69
C GLN A 12 17.53 -2.09 15.36
N GLU A 13 17.86 -0.80 15.35
CA GLU A 13 17.01 0.24 15.92
C GLU A 13 15.73 0.42 15.09
N SER A 14 15.82 0.31 13.77
CA SER A 14 14.68 0.34 12.86
C SER A 14 13.71 -0.80 13.15
N ASP A 15 14.21 -2.03 13.30
CA ASP A 15 13.40 -3.20 13.63
C ASP A 15 12.69 -3.04 14.97
N GLN A 16 13.40 -2.56 16.00
CA GLN A 16 12.81 -2.29 17.32
C GLN A 16 11.70 -1.24 17.28
N VAL A 17 11.90 -0.16 16.52
CA VAL A 17 10.89 0.88 16.33
C VAL A 17 9.69 0.33 15.55
N LEU A 18 9.93 -0.50 14.54
CA LEU A 18 8.88 -1.09 13.72
C LEU A 18 8.02 -2.08 14.52
N ASP A 19 8.62 -2.94 15.34
CA ASP A 19 7.89 -3.86 16.22
C ASP A 19 7.03 -3.11 17.25
N ARG A 20 7.57 -2.02 17.80
CA ARG A 20 6.80 -1.14 18.67
C ARG A 20 5.65 -0.46 17.92
N ALA A 21 5.88 -0.02 16.69
CA ALA A 21 4.86 0.60 15.86
C ALA A 21 3.72 -0.36 15.56
N ARG A 22 4.02 -1.61 15.17
CA ARG A 22 3.04 -2.68 14.95
C ARG A 22 2.15 -2.88 16.18
N SER A 23 2.77 -3.08 17.35
CA SER A 23 2.04 -3.29 18.61
C SER A 23 1.10 -2.13 18.97
N VAL A 24 1.55 -0.88 18.78
CA VAL A 24 0.71 0.31 19.03
C VAL A 24 -0.43 0.39 18.02
N LEU A 25 -0.12 0.20 16.74
CA LEU A 25 -1.08 0.32 15.64
C LEU A 25 -2.15 -0.78 15.72
N ASP A 26 -1.78 -2.01 16.06
CA ASP A 26 -2.74 -3.11 16.27
C ASP A 26 -3.73 -2.79 17.38
N GLY A 27 -3.24 -2.24 18.50
CA GLY A 27 -4.11 -1.77 19.58
C GLY A 27 -5.06 -0.65 19.14
N CYS A 28 -4.59 0.27 18.30
CA CYS A 28 -5.42 1.31 17.72
C CYS A 28 -6.47 0.75 16.74
N VAL A 29 -6.08 -0.15 15.84
CA VAL A 29 -7.00 -0.78 14.87
C VAL A 29 -8.06 -1.61 15.59
N ALA A 30 -7.71 -2.31 16.67
CA ALA A 30 -8.69 -3.02 17.49
C ALA A 30 -9.77 -2.09 18.09
N ARG A 31 -9.41 -0.83 18.37
CA ARG A 31 -10.35 0.18 18.91
C ARG A 31 -11.11 0.95 17.83
N TRP A 32 -10.50 1.15 16.67
CA TRP A 32 -11.07 1.91 15.55
C TRP A 32 -10.85 1.15 14.24
N PRO A 33 -11.58 0.04 14.02
CA PRO A 33 -11.31 -0.88 12.93
C PRO A 33 -11.51 -0.26 11.55
N ASP A 34 -12.41 0.72 11.41
CA ASP A 34 -12.74 1.35 10.12
C ASP A 34 -12.01 2.70 9.91
N HIS A 35 -11.03 3.04 10.74
CA HIS A 35 -10.29 4.28 10.56
C HIS A 35 -9.23 4.11 9.47
N ALA A 36 -9.54 4.59 8.25
CA ALA A 36 -8.68 4.44 7.07
C ALA A 36 -7.21 4.85 7.31
N GLY A 37 -6.96 5.92 8.07
CA GLY A 37 -5.58 6.33 8.40
C GLY A 37 -4.82 5.33 9.28
N LEU A 38 -5.50 4.62 10.18
CA LEU A 38 -4.87 3.63 11.05
C LEU A 38 -4.60 2.34 10.29
N LEU A 39 -5.56 1.91 9.47
CA LEU A 39 -5.39 0.79 8.55
C LEU A 39 -4.24 1.04 7.56
N HIS A 40 -4.08 2.28 7.09
CA HIS A 40 -2.96 2.68 6.25
C HIS A 40 -1.61 2.54 6.97
N TYR A 41 -1.48 3.06 8.19
CA TYR A 41 -0.23 2.95 8.95
C TYR A 41 0.10 1.51 9.34
N VAL A 42 -0.89 0.71 9.75
CA VAL A 42 -0.64 -0.70 10.09
C VAL A 42 -0.24 -1.51 8.85
N THR A 43 -0.83 -1.22 7.69
CA THR A 43 -0.45 -1.85 6.42
C THR A 43 1.02 -1.57 6.11
N HIS A 44 1.49 -0.32 6.26
CA HIS A 44 2.90 0.02 6.11
C HIS A 44 3.80 -0.65 7.15
N ALA A 45 3.35 -0.76 8.40
CA ALA A 45 4.14 -1.41 9.44
C ALA A 45 4.40 -2.90 9.15
N TYR A 46 3.52 -3.55 8.39
CA TYR A 46 3.64 -4.94 7.97
C TYR A 46 4.16 -5.13 6.54
N ASP A 47 4.34 -4.04 5.77
CA ASP A 47 5.01 -4.06 4.46
C ASP A 47 6.52 -4.24 4.66
N PHE A 48 6.93 -5.49 4.83
CA PHE A 48 8.27 -5.87 5.22
C PHE A 48 8.72 -7.10 4.44
N PRO A 49 10.02 -7.21 4.06
CA PRO A 49 10.57 -8.32 3.27
C PRO A 49 10.72 -9.64 4.05
N ASP A 50 9.64 -10.06 4.68
CA ASP A 50 9.43 -11.35 5.31
C ASP A 50 7.95 -11.76 5.10
N PRO A 51 7.67 -12.82 4.32
CA PRO A 51 6.31 -13.28 4.06
C PRO A 51 5.49 -13.59 5.32
N ALA A 52 6.14 -14.05 6.40
CA ALA A 52 5.46 -14.36 7.66
C ALA A 52 5.01 -13.08 8.39
N ILE A 53 5.74 -11.97 8.22
CA ILE A 53 5.37 -10.66 8.74
C ILE A 53 4.31 -10.03 7.84
N ALA A 54 4.51 -10.01 6.53
CA ALA A 54 3.55 -9.43 5.59
C ALA A 54 2.15 -10.06 5.68
N ALA A 55 2.07 -11.37 5.92
CA ALA A 55 0.81 -12.07 6.11
C ALA A 55 -0.03 -11.54 7.29
N GLN A 56 0.62 -11.02 8.34
CA GLN A 56 -0.07 -10.48 9.52
C GLN A 56 -0.80 -9.17 9.21
N GLY A 57 -0.27 -8.35 8.31
CA GLY A 57 -0.89 -7.10 7.87
C GLY A 57 -1.98 -7.26 6.81
N LEU A 58 -2.11 -8.45 6.21
CA LEU A 58 -2.95 -8.65 5.02
C LEU A 58 -4.42 -8.27 5.26
N SER A 59 -4.96 -8.66 6.43
CA SER A 59 -6.34 -8.32 6.79
C SER A 59 -6.55 -6.81 6.81
N ALA A 60 -5.61 -6.04 7.34
CA ALA A 60 -5.73 -4.59 7.43
C ALA A 60 -5.58 -3.92 6.07
N GLY A 61 -4.67 -4.39 5.21
CA GLY A 61 -4.50 -3.87 3.85
C GLY A 61 -5.73 -4.12 2.98
N LEU A 62 -6.35 -5.30 3.11
CA LEU A 62 -7.63 -5.60 2.45
C LEU A 62 -8.74 -4.69 2.97
N HIS A 63 -8.89 -4.58 4.29
CA HIS A 63 -9.92 -3.75 4.92
C HIS A 63 -9.78 -2.27 4.57
N LEU A 64 -8.55 -1.75 4.50
CA LEU A 64 -8.29 -0.38 4.03
C LEU A 64 -8.92 -0.14 2.65
N SER A 65 -8.78 -1.11 1.75
CA SER A 65 -9.30 -0.99 0.39
C SER A 65 -10.83 -1.07 0.33
N GLU A 66 -11.48 -1.67 1.33
CA GLU A 66 -12.94 -1.76 1.47
C GLU A 66 -13.52 -0.49 2.11
N VAL A 67 -12.85 0.04 3.14
CA VAL A 67 -13.24 1.27 3.85
C VAL A 67 -13.05 2.51 2.97
N ALA A 68 -12.01 2.54 2.12
CA ALA A 68 -11.68 3.67 1.26
C ALA A 68 -11.67 3.29 -0.24
N PRO A 69 -12.82 2.86 -0.81
CA PRO A 69 -12.86 2.29 -2.15
C PRO A 69 -12.57 3.31 -3.26
N ALA A 70 -12.86 4.59 -3.01
CA ALA A 70 -12.62 5.68 -3.95
C ALA A 70 -11.20 6.27 -3.87
N ALA A 71 -10.40 5.89 -2.87
CA ALA A 71 -9.02 6.35 -2.72
C ALA A 71 -8.09 5.43 -3.52
N CYS A 72 -7.50 5.95 -4.60
CA CYS A 72 -6.55 5.18 -5.41
C CYS A 72 -5.43 4.61 -4.54
N HIS A 73 -4.84 5.42 -3.66
CA HIS A 73 -3.77 5.00 -2.75
C HIS A 73 -4.18 3.81 -1.87
N ALA A 74 -5.40 3.80 -1.33
CA ALA A 74 -5.89 2.66 -0.53
C ALA A 74 -5.97 1.36 -1.35
N GLN A 75 -6.29 1.43 -2.65
CA GLN A 75 -6.26 0.26 -3.54
C GLN A 75 -4.84 -0.21 -3.87
N HIS A 76 -3.88 0.71 -3.91
CA HIS A 76 -2.47 0.40 -4.14
C HIS A 76 -1.82 -0.23 -2.90
N MET A 77 -2.18 0.23 -1.69
CA MET A 77 -1.55 -0.21 -0.44
C MET A 77 -1.62 -1.72 -0.20
N LYS A 78 -2.69 -2.41 -0.60
CA LYS A 78 -2.74 -3.89 -0.51
C LYS A 78 -1.74 -4.60 -1.44
N SER A 79 -1.35 -3.98 -2.55
CA SER A 79 -0.36 -4.55 -3.47
C SER A 79 1.03 -4.67 -2.85
N HIS A 80 1.38 -3.80 -1.90
CA HIS A 80 2.63 -3.92 -1.13
C HIS A 80 2.72 -5.26 -0.41
N LEU A 81 1.69 -5.61 0.38
CA LEU A 81 1.64 -6.90 1.07
C LEU A 81 1.61 -8.09 0.11
N PHE A 82 0.89 -7.97 -1.01
CA PHE A 82 0.90 -9.04 -2.03
C PHE A 82 2.26 -9.22 -2.70
N LEU A 83 3.07 -8.15 -2.82
CA LEU A 83 4.43 -8.23 -3.33
C LEU A 83 5.29 -9.09 -2.41
N GLU A 84 5.26 -8.81 -1.11
CA GLU A 84 6.01 -9.57 -0.09
C GLU A 84 5.55 -11.03 0.03
N LEU A 85 4.28 -11.30 -0.32
CA LEU A 85 3.72 -12.66 -0.41
C LEU A 85 3.93 -13.33 -1.79
N GLY A 86 4.59 -12.66 -2.75
CA GLY A 86 4.84 -13.17 -4.10
C GLY A 86 3.59 -13.31 -4.98
N ASN A 87 2.46 -12.72 -4.60
CA ASN A 87 1.19 -12.82 -5.32
C ASN A 87 1.04 -11.73 -6.39
N TRP A 88 1.79 -11.87 -7.48
CA TRP A 88 1.80 -10.92 -8.59
C TRP A 88 0.45 -10.70 -9.27
N SER A 89 -0.43 -11.72 -9.25
CA SER A 89 -1.80 -11.57 -9.78
C SER A 89 -2.56 -10.49 -9.02
N GLN A 90 -2.49 -10.52 -7.69
CA GLN A 90 -3.14 -9.52 -6.85
C GLN A 90 -2.43 -8.17 -6.89
N VAL A 91 -1.10 -8.15 -7.01
CA VAL A 91 -0.33 -6.91 -7.24
C VAL A 91 -0.85 -6.18 -8.47
N ARG A 92 -1.00 -6.90 -9.60
CA ARG A 92 -1.57 -6.35 -10.84
C ARG A 92 -2.99 -5.84 -10.63
N GLY A 93 -3.83 -6.61 -9.93
CA GLY A 93 -5.22 -6.21 -9.64
C GLY A 93 -5.30 -4.87 -8.89
N GLY A 94 -4.53 -4.71 -7.81
CA GLY A 94 -4.48 -3.46 -7.06
C GLY A 94 -3.93 -2.28 -7.87
N SER A 95 -2.90 -2.50 -8.70
CA SER A 95 -2.33 -1.46 -9.58
C SER A 95 -3.31 -1.00 -10.66
N VAL A 96 -4.06 -1.92 -11.28
CA VAL A 96 -5.10 -1.58 -12.25
C VAL A 96 -6.22 -0.77 -11.58
N ALA A 97 -6.64 -1.16 -10.38
CA ALA A 97 -7.65 -0.41 -9.62
C ALA A 97 -7.16 1.02 -9.26
N TYR A 98 -5.91 1.17 -8.81
CA TYR A 98 -5.28 2.47 -8.55
C TYR A 98 -5.34 3.38 -9.78
N LEU A 99 -4.89 2.87 -10.94
CA LEU A 99 -4.87 3.64 -12.19
C LEU A 99 -6.28 4.01 -12.65
N GLY A 100 -7.21 3.06 -12.61
CA GLY A 100 -8.61 3.28 -12.99
C GLY A 100 -9.29 4.37 -12.16
N LEU A 101 -9.04 4.39 -10.85
CA LEU A 101 -9.57 5.42 -9.95
C LEU A 101 -8.95 6.80 -10.22
N GLY A 102 -7.64 6.86 -10.46
CA GLY A 102 -6.95 8.09 -10.83
C GLY A 102 -7.50 8.70 -12.13
N LEU A 103 -7.61 7.88 -13.18
CA LEU A 103 -8.19 8.29 -14.46
C LEU A 103 -9.65 8.75 -14.31
N SER A 104 -10.44 8.01 -13.53
CA SER A 104 -11.83 8.38 -13.26
C SER A 104 -11.94 9.71 -12.52
N TRP A 105 -11.01 10.01 -11.60
CA TRP A 105 -10.97 11.30 -10.91
C TRP A 105 -10.62 12.43 -11.88
N CYS A 106 -9.60 12.26 -12.73
CA CYS A 106 -9.25 13.26 -13.75
C CYS A 106 -10.42 13.54 -14.70
N HIS A 107 -11.11 12.48 -15.16
CA HIS A 107 -12.27 12.61 -16.03
C HIS A 107 -13.42 13.37 -15.36
N ARG A 108 -13.77 13.05 -14.11
CA ARG A 108 -14.85 13.73 -13.37
C ARG A 108 -14.57 15.20 -13.09
N ASN A 109 -13.31 15.61 -13.07
CA ASN A 109 -12.89 16.99 -12.79
C ASN A 109 -12.45 17.75 -14.05
N ASP A 110 -12.67 17.19 -15.24
CA ASP A 110 -12.29 17.79 -16.53
C ASP A 110 -10.80 18.19 -16.62
N LEU A 111 -9.92 17.41 -15.99
CA LEU A 111 -8.49 17.69 -15.93
C LEU A 111 -7.71 17.07 -17.11
N GLY A 112 -8.41 16.53 -18.11
CA GLY A 112 -7.83 15.78 -19.23
C GLY A 112 -7.12 14.49 -18.80
N HIS A 113 -6.49 13.80 -19.75
CA HIS A 113 -5.54 12.71 -19.43
C HIS A 113 -4.24 13.33 -18.90
N ALA A 114 -4.25 13.84 -17.66
CA ALA A 114 -3.05 14.35 -16.98
C ALA A 114 -2.07 13.24 -16.57
N ALA A 115 -2.03 12.14 -17.31
CA ALA A 115 -0.98 11.13 -17.26
C ALA A 115 -0.52 10.92 -18.70
N GLY A 116 0.62 11.52 -19.05
CA GLY A 116 1.26 11.32 -20.33
C GLY A 116 1.59 9.86 -20.55
N VAL A 117 0.74 9.16 -21.29
CA VAL A 117 1.10 8.06 -22.16
C VAL A 117 0.29 8.24 -23.43
N GLY A 118 0.89 8.92 -24.41
CA GLY A 118 0.47 8.78 -25.79
C GLY A 118 0.44 7.30 -26.15
N GLY A 119 -0.57 6.92 -26.93
CA GLY A 119 -0.94 5.53 -27.19
C GLY A 119 0.25 4.58 -27.35
N MET A 120 0.37 3.65 -26.42
CA MET A 120 1.06 2.40 -26.67
C MET A 120 0.02 1.30 -26.56
N GLY A 121 -0.21 0.65 -27.70
CA GLY A 121 -1.06 -0.52 -27.79
C GLY A 121 -0.61 -1.57 -26.79
N MET A 122 -1.57 -2.10 -26.05
CA MET A 122 -1.37 -3.23 -25.15
C MET A 122 -1.09 -4.47 -26.02
N SER A 123 0.17 -4.70 -26.38
CA SER A 123 0.63 -6.03 -26.74
C SER A 123 0.79 -6.84 -25.45
N GLN A 124 0.06 -7.95 -25.39
CA GLN A 124 0.07 -8.98 -24.35
C GLN A 124 1.48 -9.38 -23.93
N GLY A 125 1.70 -9.57 -22.62
CA GLY A 125 2.89 -10.25 -22.11
C GLY A 125 3.10 -10.04 -20.61
N PHE A 126 2.70 -11.04 -19.81
CA PHE A 126 3.43 -11.74 -18.73
C PHE A 126 2.44 -12.66 -18.00
#